data_AF-A0A7C5HAU5-F1
#
_entry.id   AF-A0A7C5HAU5-F1
#
_cell.length_a   1.000
_cell.length_b   1.000
_cell.length_c   1.000
_cell.angle_alpha   90.00
_cell.angle_beta   90.00
_cell.angle_gamma   90.00
#
_symmetry.space_group_name_H-M   'P 1'
#
loop_
_entity.id
_entity.type
_entity.pdbx_description
1 polymer ?
#
loop_
_entity_poly.entity_id
_entity_poly.type
_entity_poly.pdbx_seq_one_letter_code
_entity_poly.pdbx_strand_id
1 'polypeptide(L)'
;MKVFDLEFDIDHYYIKRSAIVEKITFNNRTFYAKFERIEEPLTPLILEQHLHREYTIAVPLVKDGTTNYLVIEYKGEEHQRFHHLVKHLFKTIDLTNYHIYEGKNEERLQVFIRADNLSLEEADIQLQKLSDALKEKMVKKWKCLPSTSLPNEYNIITLPYKKLNT
;
A
#
# COMPACT_ATOMS: atom_id res chain seq x y z
N MET A 1 7.00 2.32 -13.92
CA MET A 1 7.14 0.85 -13.79
C MET A 1 5.77 0.21 -13.69
N LYS A 2 5.49 -0.78 -14.54
CA LYS A 2 4.23 -1.53 -14.52
C LYS A 2 4.36 -2.77 -13.63
N VAL A 3 3.44 -2.93 -12.69
CA VAL A 3 3.34 -4.12 -11.82
C VAL A 3 1.89 -4.61 -11.86
N PHE A 4 1.65 -5.71 -12.59
CA PHE A 4 0.30 -6.16 -12.95
C PHE A 4 -0.50 -5.04 -13.65
N ASP A 5 -1.60 -4.57 -13.04
CA ASP A 5 -2.45 -3.49 -13.54
C ASP A 5 -2.07 -2.11 -12.96
N LEU A 6 -1.03 -2.06 -12.11
CA LEU A 6 -0.55 -0.84 -11.48
C LEU A 6 0.57 -0.21 -12.30
N GLU A 7 0.60 1.12 -12.32
CA GLU A 7 1.65 1.90 -12.96
C GLU A 7 2.22 2.92 -11.96
N PHE A 8 3.46 2.68 -11.53
CA PHE A 8 4.15 3.53 -10.58
C PHE A 8 5.14 4.44 -11.29
N ASP A 9 5.06 5.74 -11.05
CA ASP A 9 6.13 6.68 -11.39
C ASP A 9 7.17 6.68 -10.25
N ILE A 10 8.28 5.97 -10.47
CA ILE A 10 9.28 5.67 -9.44
C ILE A 10 10.69 5.94 -9.96
N ASP A 11 11.40 6.78 -9.23
CA ASP A 11 12.81 7.12 -9.39
C ASP A 11 13.72 6.39 -8.36
N HIS A 12 13.12 5.90 -7.29
CA HIS A 12 13.77 5.11 -6.24
C HIS A 12 12.86 3.97 -5.75
N TYR A 13 13.43 3.02 -5.03
CA TYR A 13 12.68 1.96 -4.36
C TYR A 13 13.25 1.68 -2.97
N TYR A 14 12.61 0.77 -2.24
CA TYR A 14 12.99 0.38 -0.90
C TYR A 14 13.19 -1.12 -0.80
N ILE A 15 14.27 -1.55 -0.15
CA ILE A 15 14.52 -2.96 0.19
C ILE A 15 14.34 -3.17 1.68
N LYS A 16 13.52 -4.17 2.05
CA LYS A 16 13.41 -4.58 3.45
C LYS A 16 14.72 -5.25 3.93
N ARG A 17 15.24 -4.79 5.06
CA ARG A 17 16.38 -5.37 5.77
C ARG A 17 15.94 -6.16 7.00
N SER A 18 16.83 -7.03 7.47
CA SER A 18 16.64 -7.84 8.69
C SER A 18 16.76 -6.99 9.96
N ALA A 19 17.60 -5.96 9.93
CA ALA A 19 17.84 -5.02 11.02
C ALA A 19 17.09 -3.68 10.83
N ILE A 20 17.13 -2.86 11.88
CA ILE A 20 16.70 -1.46 11.81
C ILE A 20 17.73 -0.70 10.96
N VAL A 21 17.23 0.03 9.97
CA VAL A 21 18.04 0.87 9.07
C VAL A 21 18.14 2.27 9.64
N GLU A 22 17.02 2.84 10.09
CA GLU A 22 16.95 4.23 10.54
C GLU A 22 15.95 4.41 11.68
N LYS A 23 16.21 5.41 12.53
CA LYS A 23 15.29 5.88 13.56
C LYS A 23 14.76 7.27 13.17
N ILE A 24 13.46 7.36 12.87
CA ILE A 24 12.81 8.60 12.45
C ILE A 24 11.95 9.12 13.60
N THR A 25 12.09 10.41 13.92
CA THR A 25 11.21 11.09 14.90
C THR A 25 10.19 11.92 14.15
N PHE A 26 8.90 11.63 14.35
CA PHE A 26 7.81 12.30 13.66
C PHE A 26 6.60 12.42 14.59
N ASN A 27 6.04 13.62 14.74
CA ASN A 27 4.88 13.90 15.61
C ASN A 27 5.00 13.28 17.02
N ASN A 28 6.13 13.52 17.69
CA ASN A 28 6.46 12.99 19.02
C ASN A 28 6.44 11.46 19.13
N ARG A 29 6.49 10.74 18.00
CA ARG A 29 6.63 9.29 17.92
C ARG A 29 7.97 8.94 17.29
N THR A 30 8.50 7.80 17.71
CA THR A 30 9.70 7.22 17.11
C THR A 30 9.29 6.05 16.22
N PHE A 31 9.77 6.08 14.99
CA PHE A 31 9.60 5.04 14.00
C PHE A 31 10.95 4.36 13.73
N TYR A 32 10.96 3.03 13.68
CA TYR A 32 12.15 2.23 13.40
C TYR A 32 12.04 1.63 12.00
N ALA A 33 12.64 2.30 11.02
CA ALA A 33 12.55 1.91 9.63
C ALA A 33 13.34 0.62 9.42
N LYS A 34 12.72 -0.35 8.75
CA LYS A 34 13.37 -1.59 8.30
C LYS A 34 13.51 -1.64 6.78
N PHE A 35 13.15 -0.57 6.10
CA PHE A 35 13.25 -0.43 4.66
C PHE A 35 14.37 0.56 4.39
N GLU A 36 15.37 0.11 3.64
CA GLU A 36 16.46 0.95 3.16
C GLU A 36 16.06 1.50 1.80
N ARG A 37 16.22 2.82 1.63
CA ARG A 37 16.01 3.50 0.35
C ARG A 37 17.20 3.25 -0.56
N ILE A 38 16.92 2.85 -1.80
CA ILE A 38 17.91 2.67 -2.86
C ILE A 38 17.66 3.76 -3.90
N GLU A 39 18.62 4.68 -4.07
CA GLU A 39 18.55 5.81 -5.01
C GLU A 39 18.80 5.37 -6.47
N GLU A 40 18.08 4.36 -6.91
CA GLU A 40 18.15 3.79 -8.25
C GLU A 40 16.73 3.46 -8.75
N PRO A 41 16.47 3.52 -10.06
CA PRO A 41 15.17 3.13 -10.59
C PRO A 41 14.91 1.64 -10.38
N LEU A 42 13.67 1.28 -10.06
CA LEU A 42 13.27 -0.11 -9.99
C LEU A 42 13.37 -0.76 -11.38
N THR A 43 14.16 -1.82 -11.52
CA THR A 43 14.35 -2.53 -12.79
C THR A 43 13.48 -3.79 -12.88
N PRO A 44 13.22 -4.34 -14.09
CA PRO A 44 12.53 -5.62 -14.23
C PRO A 44 13.19 -6.77 -13.47
N LEU A 45 14.53 -6.78 -13.39
CA LEU A 45 15.27 -7.79 -12.61
C LEU A 45 14.94 -7.69 -11.11
N ILE A 46 14.96 -6.48 -10.54
CA ILE A 46 14.60 -6.30 -9.12
C ILE A 46 13.13 -6.69 -8.86
N LEU A 47 12.23 -6.39 -9.80
CA LEU A 47 10.84 -6.84 -9.73
C LEU A 47 10.74 -8.37 -9.78
N GLU A 48 11.49 -9.04 -10.64
CA GLU A 48 11.52 -10.50 -10.71
C GLU A 48 12.03 -11.11 -9.40
N GLN A 49 13.13 -10.58 -8.86
CA GLN A 49 13.66 -11.00 -7.55
C GLN A 49 12.65 -10.77 -6.42
N HIS A 50 11.85 -9.70 -6.51
CA HIS A 50 10.74 -9.49 -5.59
C HIS A 50 9.69 -10.60 -5.69
N LEU A 51 9.23 -10.90 -6.89
CA LEU A 51 8.20 -11.91 -7.13
C LEU A 51 8.68 -13.32 -6.72
N HIS A 52 9.96 -13.61 -6.87
CA HIS A 52 10.61 -14.83 -6.38
C HIS A 52 10.92 -14.82 -4.87
N ARG A 53 10.55 -13.75 -4.15
CA ARG A 53 10.73 -13.59 -2.69
C ARG A 53 12.20 -13.54 -2.26
N GLU A 54 13.13 -13.25 -3.17
CA GLU A 54 14.53 -13.02 -2.85
C GLU A 54 14.70 -11.71 -2.06
N TYR A 55 13.95 -10.68 -2.47
CA TYR A 55 13.86 -9.39 -1.77
C TYR A 55 12.42 -8.96 -1.53
N THR A 56 12.15 -8.33 -0.38
CA THR A 56 10.88 -7.62 -0.19
C THR A 56 11.08 -6.16 -0.62
N ILE A 57 10.54 -5.84 -1.79
CA ILE A 57 10.62 -4.52 -2.40
C ILE A 57 9.37 -3.72 -2.05
N ALA A 58 9.56 -2.45 -1.73
CA ALA A 58 8.51 -1.47 -1.58
C ALA A 58 8.78 -0.24 -2.45
N VAL A 59 7.72 0.48 -2.78
CA VAL A 59 7.76 1.71 -3.59
C VAL A 59 7.07 2.85 -2.85
N PRO A 60 7.48 4.10 -3.06
CA PRO A 60 6.77 5.26 -2.53
C PRO A 60 5.35 5.34 -3.12
N LEU A 61 4.39 5.70 -2.27
CA LEU A 61 3.04 6.06 -2.70
C LEU A 61 2.87 7.56 -2.93
N VAL A 62 3.75 8.37 -2.36
CA VAL A 62 3.69 9.84 -2.43
C VAL A 62 4.91 10.35 -3.18
N LYS A 63 4.69 11.17 -4.20
CA LYS A 63 5.71 11.87 -4.96
C LYS A 63 5.29 13.34 -5.10
N ASP A 64 6.20 14.26 -4.78
CA ASP A 64 5.95 15.70 -4.84
C ASP A 64 4.67 16.14 -4.09
N GLY A 65 4.37 15.48 -2.96
CA GLY A 65 3.21 15.77 -2.11
C GLY A 65 1.88 15.17 -2.60
N THR A 66 1.90 14.44 -3.72
CA THR A 66 0.72 13.85 -4.36
C THR A 66 0.82 12.34 -4.49
N THR A 67 -0.32 11.67 -4.70
CA THR A 67 -0.39 10.22 -4.89
C THR A 67 -1.29 9.84 -6.05
N ASN A 68 -0.92 8.74 -6.71
CA ASN A 68 -1.72 8.12 -7.76
C ASN A 68 -2.57 6.93 -7.27
N TYR A 69 -2.37 6.51 -6.01
CA TYR A 69 -3.03 5.33 -5.46
C TYR A 69 -3.37 5.49 -3.98
N LEU A 70 -4.60 5.16 -3.64
CA LEU A 70 -5.01 4.91 -2.26
C LEU A 70 -4.92 3.40 -2.01
N VAL A 71 -4.37 3.00 -0.87
CA VAL A 71 -4.13 1.60 -0.54
C VAL A 71 -4.75 1.25 0.81
N ILE A 72 -5.56 0.18 0.82
CA ILE A 72 -6.01 -0.48 2.05
C ILE A 72 -5.28 -1.83 2.15
N GLU A 73 -4.40 -1.98 3.14
CA GLU A 73 -3.66 -3.22 3.38
C GLU A 73 -4.24 -3.96 4.59
N TYR A 74 -4.85 -5.12 4.34
CA TYR A 74 -5.44 -6.00 5.33
C TYR A 74 -4.42 -6.98 5.91
N LYS A 75 -4.52 -7.23 7.22
CA LYS A 75 -3.59 -8.06 8.00
C LYS A 75 -4.28 -9.05 8.93
N GLY A 76 -5.59 -9.23 8.79
CA GLY A 76 -6.36 -10.18 9.61
C GLY A 76 -6.40 -11.57 8.99
N GLU A 77 -6.96 -12.51 9.77
CA GLU A 77 -7.12 -13.91 9.35
C GLU A 77 -8.38 -14.08 8.46
N GLU A 78 -9.42 -13.27 8.67
CA GLU A 78 -10.68 -13.26 7.91
C GLU A 78 -10.54 -12.58 6.51
N HIS A 79 -9.45 -12.85 5.79
CA HIS A 79 -9.10 -12.20 4.52
C HIS A 79 -10.12 -12.44 3.40
N GLN A 80 -10.71 -13.63 3.32
CA GLN A 80 -11.79 -13.92 2.36
C GLN A 80 -13.04 -13.07 2.63
N ARG A 81 -13.42 -12.94 3.91
CA ARG A 81 -14.54 -12.08 4.32
C ARG A 81 -14.24 -10.61 4.01
N PHE A 82 -13.00 -10.15 4.25
CA PHE A 82 -12.57 -8.80 3.91
C PHE A 82 -12.63 -8.55 2.39
N HIS A 83 -12.16 -9.49 1.58
CA HIS A 83 -12.25 -9.42 0.11
C HIS A 83 -13.68 -9.21 -0.37
N HIS A 84 -14.61 -10.05 0.09
CA HIS A 84 -16.03 -9.93 -0.26
C HIS A 84 -16.64 -8.62 0.22
N LEU A 85 -16.30 -8.19 1.44
CA LEU A 85 -16.79 -6.94 2.01
C LEU A 85 -16.33 -5.72 1.19
N VAL A 86 -15.06 -5.66 0.81
CA VAL A 86 -14.52 -4.57 -0.03
C VAL A 86 -15.25 -4.52 -1.37
N LYS A 87 -15.37 -5.67 -2.05
CA LYS A 87 -16.08 -5.73 -3.34
C LYS A 87 -17.52 -5.24 -3.22
N HIS A 88 -18.24 -5.67 -2.19
CA HIS A 88 -19.61 -5.24 -1.95
C HIS A 88 -19.67 -3.74 -1.66
N LEU A 89 -18.85 -3.24 -0.74
CA LEU A 89 -18.81 -1.82 -0.38
C LEU A 89 -18.54 -0.95 -1.60
N PHE A 90 -17.51 -1.29 -2.38
CA PHE A 90 -17.10 -0.50 -3.54
C PHE A 90 -18.17 -0.49 -4.62
N LYS A 91 -18.86 -1.63 -4.83
CA LYS A 91 -20.05 -1.67 -5.68
C LYS A 91 -21.18 -0.76 -5.18
N THR A 92 -21.44 -0.72 -3.87
CA THR A 92 -22.50 0.13 -3.29
C THR A 92 -22.23 1.62 -3.50
N ILE A 93 -20.96 2.03 -3.48
CA ILE A 93 -20.55 3.44 -3.64
C ILE A 93 -20.11 3.78 -5.07
N ASP A 94 -20.35 2.89 -6.04
CA ASP A 94 -19.97 3.02 -7.46
C ASP A 94 -18.46 3.27 -7.69
N LEU A 95 -17.61 2.69 -6.84
CA LEU A 95 -16.16 2.73 -6.98
C LEU A 95 -15.68 1.54 -7.82
N THR A 96 -15.29 1.82 -9.05
CA THR A 96 -14.95 0.80 -10.06
C THR A 96 -13.44 0.70 -10.33
N ASN A 97 -12.70 1.78 -10.16
CA ASN A 97 -11.27 1.85 -10.47
C ASN A 97 -10.39 1.35 -9.31
N TYR A 98 -10.46 0.06 -9.02
CA TYR A 98 -9.63 -0.58 -8.02
C TYR A 98 -9.17 -1.97 -8.44
N HIS A 99 -8.11 -2.44 -7.79
CA HIS A 99 -7.58 -3.79 -7.93
C HIS A 99 -7.23 -4.37 -6.57
N ILE A 100 -7.45 -5.67 -6.40
CA ILE A 100 -7.12 -6.39 -5.17
C ILE A 100 -5.99 -7.38 -5.47
N TYR A 101 -4.98 -7.42 -4.61
CA TYR A 101 -3.83 -8.30 -4.72
C TYR A 101 -3.55 -9.02 -3.41
N GLU A 102 -2.86 -10.16 -3.52
CA GLU A 102 -2.14 -10.78 -2.42
C GLU A 102 -0.81 -10.02 -2.22
N GLY A 103 -0.56 -9.62 -0.98
CA GLY A 103 0.72 -9.12 -0.51
C GLY A 103 1.64 -10.28 -0.13
N LYS A 104 2.30 -10.19 1.03
CA LYS A 104 3.33 -11.16 1.43
C LYS A 104 2.84 -12.62 1.40
N ASN A 105 1.59 -12.88 1.77
CA ASN A 105 0.96 -14.20 1.73
C ASN A 105 -0.54 -14.02 1.45
N GLU A 106 -1.27 -15.13 1.29
CA GLU A 106 -2.70 -15.13 0.92
C GLU A 106 -3.60 -14.37 1.90
N GLU A 107 -3.24 -14.32 3.19
CA GLU A 107 -4.00 -13.59 4.21
C GLU A 107 -3.78 -12.07 4.17
N ARG A 108 -2.70 -11.61 3.54
CA ARG A 108 -2.38 -10.19 3.43
C ARG A 108 -2.92 -9.67 2.12
N LEU A 109 -4.03 -8.93 2.19
CA LEU A 109 -4.62 -8.34 1.00
C LEU A 109 -4.22 -6.88 0.87
N GLN A 110 -4.02 -6.44 -0.37
CA GLN A 110 -3.76 -5.05 -0.71
C GLN A 110 -4.81 -4.61 -1.73
N VAL A 111 -5.60 -3.59 -1.38
CA VAL A 111 -6.61 -3.01 -2.26
C VAL A 111 -6.06 -1.68 -2.74
N PHE A 112 -5.73 -1.59 -4.03
CA PHE A 112 -5.26 -0.36 -4.67
C PHE A 112 -6.43 0.29 -5.37
N ILE A 113 -6.69 1.55 -5.05
CA ILE A 113 -7.73 2.39 -5.66
C ILE A 113 -6.99 3.46 -6.43
N ARG A 114 -7.30 3.61 -7.72
CA ARG A 114 -6.69 4.67 -8.53
C ARG A 114 -7.21 6.02 -8.05
N ALA A 115 -6.30 6.94 -7.78
CA ALA A 115 -6.56 8.32 -7.45
C ALA A 115 -5.74 9.16 -8.40
N ASP A 116 -6.31 9.91 -9.32
CA ASP A 116 -5.49 10.67 -10.28
C ASP A 116 -4.94 11.95 -9.61
N ASN A 117 -3.67 11.90 -9.18
CA ASN A 117 -2.90 13.04 -8.64
C ASN A 117 -3.55 13.76 -7.42
N LEU A 118 -3.96 13.02 -6.39
CA LEU A 118 -4.51 13.59 -5.15
C LEU A 118 -3.41 14.09 -4.21
N SER A 119 -3.65 15.18 -3.47
CA SER A 119 -2.76 15.57 -2.39
C SER A 119 -2.77 14.55 -1.23
N LEU A 120 -1.68 14.51 -0.44
CA LEU A 120 -1.58 13.62 0.72
C LEU A 120 -2.74 13.78 1.72
N GLU A 121 -3.18 15.03 1.96
CA GLU A 121 -4.28 15.31 2.90
C GLU A 121 -5.63 14.80 2.37
N GLU A 122 -5.93 15.06 1.09
CA GLU A 122 -7.17 14.58 0.45
C GLU A 122 -7.19 13.04 0.40
N ALA A 123 -6.06 12.42 0.08
CA ALA A 123 -5.90 10.98 0.06
C ALA A 123 -6.17 10.35 1.43
N ASP A 124 -5.60 10.91 2.51
CA ASP A 124 -5.81 10.42 3.88
C ASP A 124 -7.28 10.57 4.30
N ILE A 125 -7.92 11.71 3.98
CA ILE A 125 -9.35 11.95 4.25
C ILE A 125 -10.22 10.91 3.52
N GLN A 126 -9.98 10.67 2.24
CA GLN A 126 -10.75 9.68 1.46
C GLN A 126 -10.56 8.26 2.03
N LEU A 127 -9.33 7.91 2.40
CA LEU A 127 -9.02 6.63 3.02
C LEU A 127 -9.69 6.45 4.38
N GLN A 128 -9.78 7.49 5.20
CA GLN A 128 -10.51 7.39 6.48
C GLN A 128 -12.01 7.13 6.24
N LYS A 129 -12.64 7.81 5.27
CA LYS A 129 -14.05 7.54 4.91
C LYS A 129 -14.28 6.07 4.52
N LEU A 130 -13.42 5.52 3.66
CA LEU A 130 -13.49 4.11 3.27
C LEU A 130 -13.21 3.18 4.46
N SER A 131 -12.22 3.51 5.29
CA SER A 131 -11.91 2.75 6.50
C SER A 131 -13.08 2.76 7.48
N ASP A 132 -13.80 3.86 7.63
CA ASP A 132 -14.91 3.97 8.57
C ASP A 132 -16.12 3.19 8.09
N ALA A 133 -16.44 3.23 6.79
CA ALA A 133 -17.47 2.38 6.20
C ALA A 133 -17.17 0.87 6.39
N LEU A 134 -15.90 0.46 6.27
CA LEU A 134 -15.49 -0.92 6.55
C LEU A 134 -15.61 -1.28 8.05
N LYS A 135 -15.31 -0.34 8.96
CA LYS A 135 -15.39 -0.55 10.43
C LYS A 135 -16.81 -0.85 10.89
N GLU A 136 -17.82 -0.34 10.20
CA GLU A 136 -19.23 -0.65 10.51
C GLU A 136 -19.57 -2.15 10.35
N LYS A 137 -18.79 -2.89 9.56
CA LYS A 137 -19.08 -4.29 9.19
C LYS A 137 -18.03 -5.29 9.68
N MET A 138 -16.83 -4.81 10.03
CA MET A 138 -15.72 -5.66 10.46
C MET A 138 -14.78 -4.93 11.42
N VAL A 139 -14.22 -5.65 12.39
CA VAL A 139 -13.16 -5.14 13.26
C VAL A 139 -11.95 -4.73 12.42
N LYS A 140 -11.44 -3.52 12.62
CA LYS A 140 -10.30 -2.99 11.86
C LYS A 140 -9.06 -3.88 12.03
N LYS A 141 -8.68 -4.53 10.93
CA LYS A 141 -7.42 -5.28 10.78
C LYS A 141 -6.63 -4.81 9.55
N TRP A 142 -6.89 -3.59 9.09
CA TRP A 142 -6.22 -2.97 7.95
C TRP A 142 -5.54 -1.66 8.33
N LYS A 143 -4.53 -1.30 7.55
CA LYS A 143 -3.95 0.04 7.51
C LYS A 143 -4.35 0.73 6.19
N CYS A 144 -4.33 2.05 6.20
CA CYS A 144 -4.57 2.87 5.02
C CYS A 144 -3.29 3.64 4.69
N LEU A 145 -2.95 3.72 3.41
CA LEU A 145 -1.82 4.49 2.91
C LEU A 145 -2.19 5.20 1.59
N PRO A 146 -1.67 6.40 1.32
CA PRO A 146 -0.79 7.15 2.20
C PRO A 146 -1.55 7.77 3.40
N SER A 147 -0.82 8.26 4.40
CA SER A 147 -1.39 8.89 5.60
C SER A 147 -0.52 10.05 6.09
N THR A 148 -1.19 11.12 6.53
CA THR A 148 -0.56 12.29 7.15
C THR A 148 0.00 11.99 8.55
N SER A 149 -0.44 10.88 9.15
CA SER A 149 0.01 10.44 10.47
C SER A 149 1.38 9.73 10.46
N LEU A 150 1.96 9.55 9.27
CA LEU A 150 3.23 8.88 9.04
C LEU A 150 4.23 9.83 8.38
N PRO A 151 5.53 9.68 8.67
CA PRO A 151 6.56 10.36 7.89
C PRO A 151 6.55 9.85 6.43
N ASN A 152 7.07 10.65 5.49
CA ASN A 152 6.99 10.34 4.06
C ASN A 152 7.66 8.99 3.70
N GLU A 153 8.74 8.64 4.37
CA GLU A 153 9.48 7.39 4.22
C GLU A 153 8.67 6.15 4.64
N TYR A 154 7.57 6.35 5.37
CA TYR A 154 6.63 5.30 5.76
C TYR A 154 5.39 5.24 4.86
N ASN A 155 5.18 6.23 4.00
CA ASN A 155 4.17 6.20 2.95
C ASN A 155 4.66 5.38 1.75
N ILE A 156 5.11 4.16 2.04
CA ILE A 156 5.59 3.16 1.09
C ILE A 156 4.71 1.92 1.14
N ILE A 157 4.58 1.23 0.01
CA ILE A 157 3.83 -0.04 -0.09
C ILE A 157 4.73 -1.13 -0.64
N THR A 158 4.72 -2.31 -0.02
CA THR A 158 5.37 -3.47 -0.62
C THR A 158 4.64 -3.83 -1.90
N LEU A 159 5.39 -4.13 -2.96
CA LEU A 159 4.80 -4.55 -4.21
C LEU A 159 3.93 -5.81 -4.01
N PRO A 160 2.80 -5.93 -4.73
CA PRO A 160 1.95 -7.11 -4.66
C PRO A 160 2.65 -8.33 -5.28
N TYR A 161 2.27 -9.53 -4.82
CA TYR A 161 2.83 -10.79 -5.33
C TYR A 161 1.90 -11.50 -6.30
N LYS A 162 0.58 -11.30 -6.19
CA LYS A 162 -0.40 -11.99 -7.04
C LYS A 162 -1.69 -11.20 -7.17
N LYS A 163 -2.24 -11.17 -8.39
CA LYS A 163 -3.55 -10.57 -8.67
C LYS A 163 -4.67 -11.46 -8.16
N LEU A 164 -5.64 -10.86 -7.48
CA LEU A 164 -6.91 -11.50 -7.14
C LEU A 164 -7.99 -11.05 -8.10
N ASN A 165 -8.91 -11.96 -8.41
CA ASN A 165 -10.04 -11.65 -9.29
C ASN A 165 -10.89 -10.56 -8.63
N THR A 166 -10.96 -9.43 -9.32
CA THR A 166 -11.74 -8.25 -8.93
C THR A 166 -13.20 -8.43 -9.29
#